data_AF-A0A7V0L267-F1
#
_entry.id   AF-A0A7V0L267-F1
#
_cell.length_a   1.000
_cell.length_b   1.000
_cell.length_c   1.000
_cell.angle_alpha   90.00
_cell.angle_beta   90.00
_cell.angle_gamma   90.00
#
_symmetry.space_group_name_H-M   'P 1'
#
loop_
_entity.id
_entity.type
_entity.pdbx_description
1 polymer ?
#
loop_
_entity_poly.entity_id
_entity_poly.type
_entity_poly.pdbx_seq_one_letter_code
_entity_poly.pdbx_strand_id
1 'polypeptide(L)'
;QELTTEGGLDVVSQTDRLIEVISELHAHNIVVSLFINPTIHQIKAASRTGADYVELHTGEYANASDIDKMAERLDEIASMAIAASKLGLGVSAGHGLDYQNVPAIARIERIEELNIGHSIISRAVLVGLDRAVREMKELTNQ
;
A
#
# COMPACT_ATOMS: atom_id res chain seq x y z
N GLN A 1 -9.53 14.83 4.08
CA GLN A 1 -8.12 14.55 4.45
C GLN A 1 -8.14 13.56 5.60
N GLU A 2 -7.64 12.35 5.38
CA GLU A 2 -7.32 11.44 6.48
C GLU A 2 -6.08 12.00 7.21
N LEU A 3 -6.24 12.41 8.47
CA LEU A 3 -5.12 12.66 9.38
C LEU A 3 -4.77 11.32 10.05
N THR A 4 -4.01 10.50 9.35
CA THR A 4 -3.40 9.25 9.85
C THR A 4 -1.88 9.31 9.57
N THR A 5 -1.09 8.41 10.15
CA THR A 5 0.41 8.42 10.15
C THR A 5 1.02 9.17 8.98
N GLU A 6 1.77 10.25 9.25
CA GLU A 6 2.29 11.21 8.25
C GLU A 6 3.28 10.61 7.23
N GLY A 7 3.59 9.31 7.33
CA GLY A 7 4.36 8.55 6.35
C GLY A 7 4.42 7.07 6.71
N GLY A 8 5.00 6.27 5.80
CA GLY A 8 5.30 4.88 6.07
C GLY A 8 6.32 4.66 7.19
N LEU A 9 6.35 3.45 7.72
CA LEU A 9 7.29 3.02 8.74
C LEU A 9 8.73 3.17 8.26
N ASP A 10 9.60 3.71 9.11
CA ASP A 10 11.04 3.73 8.86
C ASP A 10 11.69 2.39 9.27
N VAL A 11 11.68 1.45 8.33
CA VAL A 11 12.22 0.09 8.51
C VAL A 11 13.75 0.11 8.58
N VAL A 12 14.39 1.02 7.86
CA VAL A 12 15.85 1.14 7.83
C VAL A 12 16.42 1.39 9.22
N SER A 13 15.82 2.28 10.01
CA SER A 13 16.29 2.59 11.36
C SER A 13 15.91 1.56 12.43
N GLN A 14 14.98 0.63 12.11
CA GLN A 14 14.41 -0.32 13.08
C GLN A 14 14.53 -1.78 12.64
N THR A 15 15.41 -2.09 11.68
CA THR A 15 15.48 -3.42 11.06
C THR A 15 15.64 -4.55 12.09
N ASP A 16 16.59 -4.44 13.03
CA ASP A 16 16.85 -5.49 14.02
C ASP A 16 15.65 -5.72 14.94
N ARG A 17 15.04 -4.64 15.42
CA ARG A 17 13.82 -4.71 16.23
C ARG A 17 12.66 -5.36 15.46
N LEU A 18 12.51 -5.03 14.17
CA LEU A 18 11.44 -5.58 13.34
C LEU A 18 11.65 -7.06 13.06
N ILE A 19 12.89 -7.54 12.93
CA ILE A 19 13.19 -8.98 12.83
C ILE A 19 12.63 -9.73 14.05
N GLU A 20 12.86 -9.22 15.25
CA GLU A 20 12.37 -9.85 16.49
C GLU A 20 10.85 -9.88 16.54
N VAL A 21 10.19 -8.74 16.27
CA VAL A 21 8.73 -8.62 16.29
C VAL A 21 8.07 -9.51 15.23
N ILE A 22 8.61 -9.53 14.01
CA ILE A 22 8.08 -10.35 12.92
C ILE A 22 8.25 -11.83 13.26
N SER A 23 9.41 -12.22 13.82
CA SER A 23 9.64 -13.60 14.27
C SER A 23 8.61 -14.05 15.32
N GLU A 24 8.24 -13.17 16.25
CA GLU A 24 7.21 -13.45 17.25
C GLU A 24 5.81 -13.60 16.63
N LEU A 25 5.45 -12.72 15.68
CA LEU A 25 4.18 -12.80 14.94
C LEU A 25 4.10 -14.08 14.10
N HIS A 26 5.20 -14.44 13.43
CA HIS A 26 5.33 -15.67 12.66
C HIS A 26 5.24 -16.93 13.53
N ALA A 27 5.75 -16.90 14.77
CA ALA A 27 5.56 -18.01 15.71
C ALA A 27 4.07 -18.29 16.04
N HIS A 28 3.20 -17.31 15.76
CA HIS A 28 1.74 -17.42 15.88
C HIS A 28 1.03 -17.56 14.53
N ASN A 29 1.76 -17.83 13.45
CA ASN A 29 1.24 -17.97 12.07
C ASN A 29 0.53 -16.70 11.56
N ILE A 30 0.96 -15.52 12.00
CA ILE A 30 0.42 -14.23 11.54
C ILE A 30 1.26 -13.76 10.35
N VAL A 31 0.63 -13.57 9.19
CA VAL A 31 1.26 -12.94 8.02
C VAL A 31 1.51 -11.47 8.34
N VAL A 32 2.72 -10.99 8.04
CA VAL A 32 3.12 -9.61 8.36
C VAL A 32 3.36 -8.79 7.10
N SER A 33 2.66 -7.66 7.02
CA SER A 33 2.91 -6.61 6.02
C SER A 33 3.49 -5.37 6.68
N LEU A 34 4.52 -4.78 6.08
CA LEU A 34 5.10 -3.51 6.53
C LEU A 34 4.60 -2.36 5.66
N PHE A 35 3.89 -1.40 6.27
CA PHE A 35 3.45 -0.19 5.60
C PHE A 35 4.61 0.80 5.44
N ILE A 36 5.04 1.08 4.20
CA ILE A 36 6.25 1.85 3.91
C ILE A 36 6.06 2.87 2.79
N ASN A 37 6.90 3.91 2.79
CA ASN A 37 7.02 4.81 1.64
C ASN A 37 7.66 4.05 0.46
N PRO A 38 7.25 4.33 -0.80
CA PRO A 38 7.75 3.65 -1.98
C PRO A 38 9.18 4.08 -2.31
N THR A 39 10.15 3.57 -1.55
CA THR A 39 11.58 3.84 -1.77
C THR A 39 12.38 2.55 -1.72
N ILE A 40 13.44 2.48 -2.53
CA ILE A 40 14.28 1.28 -2.63
C ILE A 40 14.98 0.93 -1.30
N HIS A 41 15.30 1.93 -0.49
CA HIS A 41 15.94 1.72 0.81
C HIS A 41 14.99 1.05 1.80
N GLN A 42 13.73 1.50 1.87
CA GLN A 42 12.72 0.89 2.75
C GLN A 42 12.39 -0.53 2.29
N ILE A 43 12.25 -0.77 0.98
CA ILE A 43 11.97 -2.12 0.45
C ILE A 43 13.11 -3.10 0.76
N LYS A 44 14.37 -2.70 0.52
CA LYS A 44 15.52 -3.56 0.85
C LYS A 44 15.66 -3.82 2.34
N ALA A 45 15.25 -2.87 3.18
CA ALA A 45 15.22 -3.08 4.62
C ALA A 45 14.10 -4.07 4.97
N ALA A 46 12.88 -3.88 4.45
CA ALA A 46 11.74 -4.76 4.66
C ALA A 46 12.07 -6.22 4.27
N SER A 47 12.71 -6.44 3.12
CA SER A 47 13.08 -7.80 2.69
C SER A 47 14.08 -8.49 3.62
N ARG A 48 14.87 -7.73 4.40
CA ARG A 48 15.80 -8.28 5.39
C ARG A 48 15.13 -8.60 6.72
N THR A 49 13.96 -8.02 6.99
CA THR A 49 13.24 -8.24 8.25
C THR A 49 12.56 -9.60 8.34
N GLY A 50 12.35 -10.27 7.19
CA GLY A 50 11.55 -11.48 7.09
C GLY A 50 10.06 -11.22 6.90
N ALA A 51 9.62 -9.97 6.70
CA ALA A 51 8.24 -9.66 6.37
C ALA A 51 7.75 -10.43 5.12
N ASP A 52 6.48 -10.78 5.10
CA ASP A 52 5.85 -11.47 3.98
C ASP A 52 5.45 -10.48 2.89
N TYR A 53 4.96 -9.31 3.30
CA TYR A 53 4.44 -8.27 2.43
C TYR A 53 5.01 -6.89 2.75
N VAL A 54 4.95 -6.00 1.76
CA VAL A 54 4.99 -4.55 1.98
C VAL A 54 3.71 -3.91 1.47
N GLU A 55 3.16 -2.98 2.24
CA GLU A 55 2.09 -2.10 1.78
C GLU A 55 2.67 -0.75 1.38
N LEU A 56 2.63 -0.44 0.07
CA LEU A 56 3.15 0.81 -0.45
C LEU A 56 2.17 1.96 -0.15
N HIS A 57 2.69 2.98 0.53
CA HIS A 57 1.95 4.19 0.85
C HIS A 57 1.64 5.00 -0.42
N THR A 58 0.36 5.09 -0.81
CA THR A 58 -0.08 5.84 -1.99
C THR A 58 -0.53 7.27 -1.70
N GLY A 59 -0.33 7.79 -0.48
CA GLY A 59 -0.80 9.12 -0.10
C GLY A 59 -0.20 10.28 -0.91
N GLU A 60 1.06 10.20 -1.34
CA GLU A 60 1.63 11.24 -2.22
C GLU A 60 1.02 11.21 -3.62
N TYR A 61 0.69 10.02 -4.13
CA TYR A 61 -0.05 9.84 -5.37
C TYR A 61 -1.48 10.39 -5.25
N ALA A 62 -2.19 10.01 -4.17
CA ALA A 62 -3.57 10.42 -3.94
C ALA A 62 -3.74 11.93 -3.72
N ASN A 63 -2.74 12.59 -3.14
CA ASN A 63 -2.75 14.03 -2.84
C ASN A 63 -1.95 14.88 -3.85
N ALA A 64 -1.53 14.31 -4.98
CA ALA A 64 -0.78 15.03 -5.99
C ALA A 64 -1.54 16.28 -6.48
N SER A 65 -0.84 17.41 -6.60
CA SER A 65 -1.47 18.70 -6.94
C SER A 65 -1.91 18.83 -8.39
N ASP A 66 -1.38 17.97 -9.25
CA ASP A 66 -1.54 18.03 -10.70
C ASP A 66 -1.28 16.65 -11.33
N ILE A 67 -1.63 16.51 -12.61
CA ILE A 67 -1.56 15.25 -13.36
C ILE A 67 -0.10 14.79 -13.55
N ASP A 68 0.83 15.71 -13.73
CA ASP A 68 2.24 15.37 -13.97
C ASP A 68 2.87 14.74 -12.73
N LYS A 69 2.64 15.32 -11.55
CA LYS A 69 3.06 14.72 -10.28
C LYS A 69 2.34 13.42 -9.98
N MET A 70 1.04 13.33 -10.28
CA MET A 70 0.28 12.10 -10.10
C MET A 70 0.87 10.96 -10.95
N ALA A 71 1.26 11.24 -12.20
CA ALA A 71 1.93 10.29 -13.08
C ALA A 71 3.32 9.90 -12.55
N GLU A 72 4.12 10.87 -12.09
CA GLU A 72 5.43 10.61 -11.47
C GLU A 72 5.30 9.66 -10.26
N ARG A 73 4.36 9.94 -9.34
CA ARG A 73 4.13 9.10 -8.17
C ARG A 73 3.61 7.71 -8.54
N LEU A 74 2.80 7.60 -9.59
CA LEU A 74 2.34 6.30 -10.10
C LEU A 74 3.51 5.46 -10.63
N ASP A 75 4.41 6.07 -11.40
CA ASP A 75 5.60 5.40 -11.95
C ASP A 75 6.56 4.94 -10.84
N GLU A 76 6.71 5.75 -9.79
CA GLU A 76 7.47 5.38 -8.58
C GLU A 76 6.86 4.16 -7.90
N ILE A 77 5.54 4.16 -7.64
CA ILE A 77 4.84 3.04 -7.02
C ILE A 77 5.00 1.77 -7.88
N ALA A 78 4.82 1.85 -9.20
CA ALA A 78 4.98 0.72 -10.10
C ALA A 78 6.40 0.15 -10.08
N SER A 79 7.41 1.02 -10.13
CA SER A 79 8.82 0.63 -10.06
C SER A 79 9.17 -0.05 -8.74
N MET A 80 8.60 0.44 -7.65
CA MET A 80 8.83 -0.08 -6.30
C MET A 80 8.08 -1.40 -6.06
N ALA A 81 6.88 -1.59 -6.61
CA ALA A 81 6.18 -2.86 -6.59
C ALA A 81 7.01 -3.95 -7.31
N ILE A 82 7.62 -3.63 -8.46
CA ILE A 82 8.53 -4.54 -9.15
C ILE A 82 9.75 -4.86 -8.29
N ALA A 83 10.35 -3.86 -7.64
CA ALA A 83 11.52 -4.06 -6.80
C ALA A 83 11.23 -4.96 -5.59
N ALA A 84 10.10 -4.74 -4.91
CA ALA A 84 9.66 -5.55 -3.77
C ALA A 84 9.41 -7.01 -4.19
N SER A 85 8.67 -7.22 -5.28
CA SER A 85 8.42 -8.56 -5.82
C SER A 85 9.71 -9.31 -6.19
N LYS A 86 10.68 -8.63 -6.81
CA LYS A 86 12.00 -9.22 -7.11
C LYS A 86 12.80 -9.63 -5.87
N LEU A 87 12.50 -9.03 -4.72
CA LEU A 87 13.11 -9.35 -3.43
C LEU A 87 12.32 -10.41 -2.65
N GLY A 88 11.29 -11.00 -3.26
CA GLY A 88 10.48 -12.07 -2.67
C GLY A 88 9.37 -11.61 -1.73
N LEU A 89 9.09 -10.30 -1.69
CA LEU A 89 7.98 -9.74 -0.92
C LEU A 89 6.70 -9.77 -1.75
N GLY A 90 5.58 -10.13 -1.13
CA GLY A 90 4.27 -9.77 -1.65
C GLY A 90 4.06 -8.25 -1.56
N VAL A 91 3.22 -7.70 -2.42
CA VAL A 91 3.00 -6.24 -2.48
C VAL A 91 1.52 -5.92 -2.38
N SER A 92 1.17 -5.13 -1.38
CA SER A 92 -0.11 -4.42 -1.32
C SER A 92 0.09 -2.92 -1.48
N ALA A 93 -0.99 -2.18 -1.67
CA ALA A 93 -0.96 -0.72 -1.68
C ALA A 93 -2.24 -0.15 -1.07
N GLY A 94 -2.16 1.06 -0.54
CA GLY A 94 -3.28 1.69 0.12
C GLY A 94 -2.95 3.10 0.58
N HIS A 95 -3.85 3.67 1.38
CA HIS A 95 -3.81 5.04 1.89
C HIS A 95 -4.13 6.12 0.84
N GLY A 96 -5.29 6.79 1.01
CA GLY A 96 -5.75 7.87 0.13
C GLY A 96 -6.43 7.44 -1.17
N LEU A 97 -6.55 6.13 -1.46
CA LEU A 97 -7.21 5.65 -2.67
C LEU A 97 -8.73 5.89 -2.65
N ASP A 98 -9.29 6.27 -3.80
CA ASP A 98 -10.70 6.55 -4.01
C ASP A 98 -11.23 6.01 -5.35
N TYR A 99 -12.51 6.24 -5.62
CA TYR A 99 -13.21 5.74 -6.80
C TYR A 99 -12.74 6.34 -8.13
N GLN A 100 -11.87 7.37 -8.11
CA GLN A 100 -11.34 8.01 -9.30
C GLN A 100 -9.89 7.59 -9.56
N ASN A 101 -9.08 7.47 -8.52
CA ASN A 101 -7.65 7.21 -8.65
C ASN A 101 -7.28 5.70 -8.54
N VAL A 102 -8.13 4.87 -7.91
CA VAL A 102 -7.82 3.44 -7.71
C VAL A 102 -7.52 2.66 -9.00
N PRO A 103 -8.15 2.91 -10.18
CA PRO A 103 -7.93 2.07 -11.36
C PRO A 103 -6.48 2.06 -11.85
N ALA A 104 -5.76 3.17 -11.70
CA ALA A 104 -4.37 3.25 -12.15
C ALA A 104 -3.44 2.38 -11.28
N ILE A 105 -3.67 2.35 -9.96
CA ILE A 105 -2.91 1.52 -9.03
C ILE A 105 -3.26 0.04 -9.22
N ALA A 106 -4.55 -0.28 -9.40
CA ALA A 106 -5.01 -1.65 -9.61
C ALA A 106 -4.43 -2.33 -10.86
N ARG A 107 -3.98 -1.54 -11.85
CA ARG A 107 -3.35 -2.05 -13.09
C ARG A 107 -1.88 -2.42 -12.93
N ILE A 108 -1.25 -2.11 -11.80
CA ILE A 108 0.14 -2.48 -11.54
C ILE A 108 0.17 -3.99 -11.23
N GLU A 109 0.64 -4.79 -12.18
CA GLU A 109 0.64 -6.27 -12.13
C GLU A 109 1.21 -6.86 -10.83
N ARG A 110 2.17 -6.17 -10.20
CA ARG A 110 2.85 -6.66 -9.00
C ARG A 110 2.11 -6.36 -7.70
N ILE A 111 1.02 -5.60 -7.74
CA ILE A 111 0.18 -5.34 -6.55
C ILE A 111 -0.89 -6.42 -6.46
N GLU A 112 -0.88 -7.15 -5.33
CA GLU A 112 -1.76 -8.29 -5.07
C GLU A 112 -3.04 -7.89 -4.30
N GLU A 113 -2.97 -6.83 -3.49
CA GLU A 113 -4.07 -6.38 -2.63
C GLU A 113 -4.10 -4.85 -2.52
N LEU A 114 -5.32 -4.28 -2.46
CA LEU A 114 -5.54 -2.86 -2.19
C LEU A 114 -6.32 -2.65 -0.90
N ASN A 115 -5.70 -2.00 0.08
CA ASN A 115 -6.29 -1.70 1.39
C ASN A 115 -6.90 -0.29 1.38
N ILE A 116 -8.25 -0.23 1.33
CA ILE A 116 -9.00 1.00 1.13
C ILE A 116 -10.04 1.18 2.24
N GLY A 117 -9.94 2.30 2.97
CA GLY A 117 -10.78 2.59 4.13
C GLY A 117 -11.74 3.76 3.91
N HIS A 118 -11.26 5.00 4.15
CA HIS A 118 -12.10 6.19 4.23
C HIS A 118 -12.98 6.43 3.00
N SER A 119 -12.47 6.25 1.78
CA SER A 119 -13.27 6.50 0.57
C SER A 119 -14.48 5.56 0.49
N ILE A 120 -14.34 4.29 0.88
CA ILE A 120 -15.45 3.33 0.95
C ILE A 120 -16.49 3.79 1.98
N ILE A 121 -16.06 4.16 3.19
CA ILE A 121 -16.97 4.61 4.25
C ILE A 121 -17.67 5.93 3.86
N SER A 122 -16.94 6.89 3.28
CA SER A 122 -17.48 8.16 2.77
C SER A 122 -18.47 7.96 1.63
N ARG A 123 -18.32 6.92 0.81
CA ARG A 123 -19.34 6.53 -0.18
C ARG A 123 -20.53 5.85 0.48
N ALA A 124 -20.28 4.98 1.45
CA ALA A 124 -21.30 4.18 2.13
C ALA A 124 -22.35 5.01 2.87
N VAL A 125 -21.99 6.20 3.40
CA VAL A 125 -22.97 7.10 4.04
C VAL A 125 -24.05 7.61 3.08
N LEU A 126 -23.80 7.54 1.76
CA LEU A 126 -24.75 7.96 0.73
C LEU A 126 -25.50 6.78 0.08
N VAL A 127 -24.81 5.65 -0.13
CA VAL A 127 -25.33 4.55 -0.97
C VAL A 127 -25.46 3.20 -0.24
N GLY A 128 -25.07 3.13 1.03
CA GLY A 128 -24.95 1.90 1.80
C GLY A 128 -23.62 1.16 1.56
N LEU A 129 -23.18 0.41 2.57
CA LEU A 129 -21.86 -0.24 2.56
C LEU A 129 -21.72 -1.33 1.49
N ASP A 130 -22.74 -2.17 1.28
CA ASP A 130 -22.70 -3.23 0.26
C ASP A 130 -22.43 -2.65 -1.14
N ARG A 131 -23.18 -1.59 -1.51
CA ARG A 131 -23.01 -0.94 -2.81
C ARG A 131 -21.64 -0.25 -2.92
N ALA A 132 -21.18 0.45 -1.89
CA ALA A 132 -19.88 1.10 -1.90
C ALA A 132 -18.74 0.10 -2.14
N VAL A 133 -18.73 -1.04 -1.42
CA VAL A 133 -17.71 -2.07 -1.59
C VAL A 133 -17.76 -2.71 -2.98
N ARG A 134 -18.96 -3.00 -3.52
CA ARG A 134 -19.10 -3.56 -4.88
C ARG A 134 -18.57 -2.62 -5.94
N GLU A 135 -18.96 -1.34 -5.89
CA GLU A 135 -18.48 -0.32 -6.83
C GLU A 135 -16.95 -0.19 -6.78
N MET A 136 -16.34 -0.19 -5.59
CA MET A 136 -14.88 -0.16 -5.45
C MET A 136 -14.23 -1.41 -6.07
N LYS A 137 -14.77 -2.60 -5.76
CA LYS A 137 -14.26 -3.88 -6.30
C LYS A 137 -14.38 -3.96 -7.83
N GLU A 138 -15.43 -3.40 -8.42
CA GLU A 138 -15.57 -3.35 -9.87
C GLU A 138 -14.47 -2.52 -10.53
N LEU A 139 -14.07 -1.41 -9.90
CA LEU A 139 -12.98 -0.55 -10.38
C LEU A 139 -11.61 -1.20 -10.28
N THR A 140 -11.39 -2.04 -9.26
CA THR A 140 -10.10 -2.75 -9.09
C THR A 140 -9.93 -3.95 -10.04
N ASN A 141 -11.00 -4.41 -10.68
CA ASN A 141 -10.97 -5.56 -11.60
C ASN A 141 -10.86 -5.16 -13.09
N GLN A 142 -10.68 -3.87 -13.40
CA GLN A 142 -10.68 -3.30 -14.76
C GLN A 142 -9.28 -2.97 -15.30
#